data_AF-A0A9D8GX11-F1
#
_entry.id   AF-A0A9D8GX11-F1
#
_cell.length_a   1.000
_cell.length_b   1.000
_cell.length_c   1.000
_cell.angle_alpha   90.00
_cell.angle_beta   90.00
_cell.angle_gamma   90.00
#
_symmetry.space_group_name_H-M   'P 1'
#
loop_
_entity.id
_entity.type
_entity.pdbx_description
1 polymer ?
#
loop_
_entity_poly.entity_id
_entity_poly.type
_entity_poly.pdbx_seq_one_letter_code
_entity_poly.pdbx_strand_id
1 'polypeptide(L)' 'MSTVDHIEALKAKHASLEQAIDQENTRPHPDDDTLCSLKKQKLHIKDEIARLTAATQH' A
#
# COMPACT_ATOMS: atom_id res chain seq x y z
N MET A 1 3.31 -21.88 -1.00
CA MET A 1 2.94 -20.47 -0.88
C MET A 1 3.47 -19.79 -2.13
N SER A 2 2.60 -19.55 -3.09
CA SER A 2 3.01 -19.05 -4.41
C SER A 2 3.27 -17.54 -4.32
N THR A 3 4.12 -17.02 -5.20
CA THR A 3 4.38 -15.56 -5.33
C THR A 3 3.09 -14.77 -5.54
N VAL A 4 2.09 -15.40 -6.18
CA VAL A 4 0.74 -14.88 -6.38
C VAL A 4 0.03 -14.59 -5.06
N ASP A 5 0.03 -15.51 -4.09
CA ASP A 5 -0.59 -15.31 -2.78
C ASP A 5 0.05 -14.11 -2.04
N HIS A 6 1.36 -13.94 -2.19
CA HIS A 6 2.09 -12.83 -1.57
C HIS A 6 1.70 -11.48 -2.19
N ILE A 7 1.55 -11.43 -3.52
CA ILE A 7 1.09 -10.24 -4.24
C ILE A 7 -0.35 -9.89 -3.84
N GLU A 8 -1.24 -10.88 -3.71
CA GLU A 8 -2.62 -10.65 -3.26
C GLU A 8 -2.68 -10.10 -1.83
N ALA A 9 -1.88 -10.65 -0.91
CA ALA A 9 -1.78 -10.15 0.45
C ALA A 9 -1.25 -8.69 0.48
N LEU A 10 -0.27 -8.36 -0.35
CA LEU A 10 0.24 -6.99 -0.47
C LEU A 10 -0.79 -6.04 -1.08
N LYS A 11 -1.54 -6.48 -2.10
CA LYS A 11 -2.65 -5.69 -2.67
C LYS A 11 -3.73 -5.41 -1.63
N ALA A 12 -4.08 -6.39 -0.80
CA ALA A 12 -5.03 -6.20 0.29
C ALA A 12 -4.52 -5.17 1.29
N LYS A 13 -3.24 -5.25 1.70
CA LYS A 13 -2.62 -4.23 2.57
C LYS A 13 -2.60 -2.84 1.93
N HIS A 14 -2.31 -2.75 0.63
CA HIS A 14 -2.33 -1.49 -0.11
C HIS A 14 -3.72 -0.85 -0.08
N ALA A 15 -4.77 -1.63 -0.32
CA ALA A 15 -6.15 -1.14 -0.27
C ALA A 15 -6.52 -0.61 1.14
N SER A 16 -6.13 -1.31 2.20
CA SER A 16 -6.35 -0.85 3.57
C SER A 16 -5.60 0.46 3.88
N LEU A 17 -4.37 0.61 3.41
CA LEU A 17 -3.61 1.86 3.56
C LEU A 17 -4.24 3.01 2.78
N GLU A 18 -4.75 2.74 1.57
CA GLU A 18 -5.50 3.74 0.80
C GLU A 18 -6.75 4.22 1.51
N GLN A 19 -7.53 3.30 2.09
CA GLN A 19 -8.70 3.68 2.87
C GLN A 19 -8.33 4.49 4.11
N ALA A 20 -7.26 4.13 4.82
CA ALA A 20 -6.78 4.90 5.97
C ALA A 20 -6.35 6.32 5.56
N ILE A 21 -5.64 6.45 4.43
CA ILE A 21 -5.23 7.76 3.88
C ILE A 21 -6.45 8.60 3.54
N ASP A 22 -7.46 8.01 2.88
CA ASP A 22 -8.67 8.72 2.46
C ASP A 22 -9.51 9.16 3.66
N GLN A 23 -9.64 8.30 4.67
CA GLN A 23 -10.28 8.63 5.94
C GLN A 23 -9.56 9.77 6.67
N GLU A 24 -8.22 9.75 6.73
CA GLU A 24 -7.46 10.83 7.39
C GLU A 24 -7.57 12.14 6.59
N ASN A 25 -7.55 12.06 5.26
CA ASN A 25 -7.65 13.23 4.37
C ASN A 25 -9.04 13.86 4.34
N THR A 26 -10.09 13.09 4.66
CA THR A 26 -11.48 13.59 4.77
C THR A 26 -11.77 14.19 6.15
N ARG A 27 -10.90 14.00 7.15
CA ARG A 27 -11.08 14.61 8.46
C ARG A 27 -10.80 16.11 8.40
N PRO A 28 -11.54 16.93 9.17
CA PRO A 28 -11.36 18.38 9.21
C PRO A 28 -10.01 18.82 9.80
N HIS A 29 -9.34 17.92 10.55
CA HIS A 29 -7.97 18.08 11.03
C HIS A 29 -7.15 16.86 10.60
N PRO A 30 -6.58 16.87 9.39
CA PRO A 30 -5.72 15.79 8.93
C PRO A 30 -4.37 15.87 9.67
N ASP A 31 -3.94 14.75 10.24
CA ASP A 31 -2.59 14.61 10.80
C ASP A 31 -1.59 14.40 9.65
N ASP A 32 -1.02 15.49 9.12
CA ASP A 32 -0.09 15.46 7.97
C ASP A 32 1.08 14.46 8.13
N ASP A 33 1.60 14.29 9.35
CA ASP A 33 2.68 13.33 9.64
C ASP A 33 2.23 11.88 9.44
N THR A 34 1.02 11.55 9.91
CA THR A 34 0.42 10.22 9.70
C THR A 34 0.08 10.01 8.23
N LEU A 35 -0.46 11.02 7.57
CA LEU A 35 -0.82 11.00 6.15
C LEU A 35 0.43 10.79 5.27
N CYS A 36 1.53 11.46 5.61
CA CYS A 36 2.83 11.30 4.95
C CYS A 36 3.40 9.89 5.18
N SER A 37 3.33 9.39 6.41
CA SER A 37 3.76 8.03 6.76
C SER A 37 2.96 6.95 6.01
N LEU A 38 1.63 7.08 5.98
CA LEU A 38 0.76 6.17 5.26
C LEU A 38 1.01 6.20 3.75
N LYS A 39 1.19 7.40 3.15
CA LYS A 39 1.55 7.55 1.72
C LYS A 39 2.89 6.90 1.39
N LYS A 40 3.90 7.05 2.25
CA LYS A 40 5.20 6.36 2.10
C LYS A 40 5.05 4.85 2.17
N GLN A 41 4.25 4.36 3.11
CA GLN A 41 4.01 2.93 3.27
C GLN A 41 3.25 2.35 2.07
N LYS A 42 2.26 3.06 1.56
CA LYS A 42 1.55 2.74 0.31
C LYS A 42 2.52 2.67 -0.87
N LEU A 43 3.43 3.64 -1.00
CA LEU A 43 4.45 3.65 -2.05
C LEU A 43 5.38 2.44 -1.96
N HIS A 44 5.85 2.10 -0.75
CA HIS A 44 6.71 0.94 -0.53
C HIS A 44 6.02 -0.37 -0.92
N ILE A 45 4.75 -0.56 -0.52
CA ILE A 45 3.98 -1.76 -0.90
C ILE A 45 3.79 -1.82 -2.42
N LYS A 46 3.51 -0.69 -3.07
CA LYS A 46 3.38 -0.63 -4.53
C LYS A 46 4.70 -1.04 -5.23
N ASP A 47 5.84 -0.56 -4.76
CA ASP A 47 7.16 -0.93 -5.27
C ASP A 47 7.46 -2.42 -5.06
N GLU A 48 7.11 -2.95 -3.89
CA GLU A 48 7.27 -4.37 -3.58
C GLU A 48 6.40 -5.26 -4.47
N ILE A 49 5.13 -4.89 -4.68
CA ILE A 49 4.23 -5.55 -5.63
C ILE A 49 4.83 -5.50 -7.04
N ALA A 50 5.32 -4.33 -7.48
CA ALA A 50 5.90 -4.18 -8.82
C ALA A 50 7.12 -5.09 -9.00
N ARG A 51 8.00 -5.15 -7.98
CA ARG A 51 9.19 -5.99 -7.96
C ARG A 51 8.84 -7.48 -7.99
N LEU A 52 7.86 -7.91 -7.18
CA LEU A 52 7.40 -9.30 -7.14
C LEU A 52 6.67 -9.70 -8.43
N THR A 53 5.88 -8.78 -9.00
CA THR A 53 5.17 -9.00 -10.27
C THR A 53 6.18 -9.14 -11.41
N ALA A 54 7.19 -8.28 -11.47
CA ALA A 54 8.27 -8.37 -12.46
C ALA A 54 9.08 -9.68 -12.31
N ALA A 55 9.36 -10.10 -11.07
CA ALA A 55 10.08 -11.33 -10.80
C ALA A 55 9.30 -12.61 -11.17
N THR A 56 7.96 -12.57 -11.17
CA THR A 56 7.13 -13.73 -11.51
C THR A 56 6.87 -13.89 -13.01
N GLN A 57 7.22 -12.89 -13.83
CA GLN A 57 7.01 -12.88 -15.30
C GLN A 57 8.25 -13.32 -16.10
N HIS A 58 9.29 -13.81 -15.43
CA HIS A 58 10.53 -14.35 -16.02
C HIS A 58 10.62 -15.86 -15.75
#